data_AF-A0A8S9NY75-F1
#
_entry.id   AF-A0A8S9NY75-F1
#
_cell.length_a   1.000
_cell.length_b   1.000
_cell.length_c   1.000
_cell.angle_alpha   90.00
_cell.angle_beta   90.00
_cell.angle_gamma   90.00
#
_symmetry.space_group_name_H-M   'P 1'
#
loop_
_entity.id
_entity.type
_entity.pdbx_description
1 polymer ?
#
loop_
_entity_poly.entity_id
_entity_poly.type
_entity_poly.pdbx_seq_one_letter_code
_entity_poly.pdbx_strand_id
1 'polypeptide(L)'
;MATAIVRSALSRAAKTSVAPKRRFSSSAGHDDAYEAAKWEKITYLGIASCTALAAYVLSKGHHHGEDPPAYPYLHIRNKEFPWGPDGLFEVKHNEGH
;
A
#
# COMPACT_ATOMS: atom_id res chain seq x y z
N MET A 1 -22.59 67.63 50.07
CA MET A 1 -22.35 67.77 48.62
C MET A 1 -21.10 66.97 48.30
N ALA A 2 -21.25 65.67 48.00
CA ALA A 2 -20.14 64.77 47.73
C ALA A 2 -19.98 64.61 46.22
N THR A 3 -18.81 64.95 45.68
CA THR A 3 -18.48 64.79 44.26
C THR A 3 -17.41 63.72 44.11
N ALA A 4 -17.86 62.49 43.84
CA ALA A 4 -17.02 61.41 43.38
C ALA A 4 -16.81 61.55 41.87
N ILE A 5 -15.58 61.82 41.43
CA ILE A 5 -15.21 61.72 40.01
C ILE A 5 -14.42 60.43 39.82
N VAL A 6 -15.14 59.43 39.35
CA VAL A 6 -14.62 58.13 38.89
C VAL A 6 -13.74 58.39 37.67
N ARG A 7 -12.41 58.17 37.80
CA ARG A 7 -11.51 58.14 36.65
C ARG A 7 -11.66 56.79 35.95
N SER A 8 -12.39 56.80 34.84
CA SER A 8 -12.51 55.69 33.90
C SER A 8 -11.13 55.31 33.34
N ALA A 9 -10.63 54.13 33.72
CA ALA A 9 -9.44 53.53 33.11
C ALA A 9 -9.86 52.63 31.95
N LEU A 10 -10.32 53.23 30.84
CA LEU A 10 -10.56 52.51 29.60
C LEU A 10 -9.50 52.90 28.56
N SER A 11 -8.46 52.08 28.45
CA SER A 11 -7.88 51.63 27.17
C SER A 11 -6.54 50.94 27.40
N ARG A 12 -6.57 49.73 27.99
CA ARG A 12 -5.52 48.75 27.74
C ARG A 12 -6.17 47.47 27.22
N ALA A 13 -6.92 47.61 26.13
CA ALA A 13 -7.16 46.49 25.25
C ALA A 13 -5.79 46.07 24.74
N ALA A 14 -5.30 44.94 25.28
CA ALA A 14 -4.16 44.25 24.73
C ALA A 14 -4.35 44.21 23.22
N LYS A 15 -3.39 44.75 22.47
CA LYS A 15 -3.20 44.32 21.09
C LYS A 15 -2.81 42.86 21.20
N THR A 16 -3.79 41.97 21.33
CA THR A 16 -3.63 40.58 20.95
C THR A 16 -3.25 40.67 19.48
N SER A 17 -1.94 40.63 19.25
CA SER A 17 -1.36 40.16 18.01
C SER A 17 -2.09 38.86 17.69
N VAL A 18 -3.17 38.96 16.91
CA VAL A 18 -3.68 37.81 16.20
C VAL A 18 -2.62 37.59 15.15
N ALA A 19 -1.57 36.85 15.53
CA ALA A 19 -0.59 36.35 14.59
C ALA A 19 -1.40 35.78 13.41
N PRO A 20 -1.13 36.18 12.17
CA PRO A 20 -1.84 35.62 11.02
C PRO A 20 -1.78 34.11 11.15
N LYS A 21 -2.93 33.48 11.40
CA LYS A 21 -3.01 32.02 11.49
C LYS A 21 -2.63 31.55 10.10
N ARG A 22 -1.37 31.11 9.94
CA ARG A 22 -0.85 30.59 8.67
C ARG A 22 -1.77 29.43 8.31
N ARG A 23 -2.69 29.68 7.39
CA ARG A 23 -3.48 28.61 6.78
C ARG A 23 -2.48 27.90 5.89
N PHE A 24 -2.12 26.67 6.27
CA PHE A 24 -1.33 25.83 5.39
C PHE A 24 -2.04 25.78 4.04
N SER A 25 -1.28 25.98 2.97
CA SER A 25 -1.80 26.18 1.62
C SER A 25 -2.40 24.91 0.99
N SER A 26 -2.77 23.90 1.79
CA SER A 26 -3.04 22.54 1.33
C SER A 26 -4.50 22.08 1.34
N SER A 27 -5.48 22.75 1.98
CA SER A 27 -6.87 22.24 1.93
C SER A 27 -7.97 23.24 2.30
N ALA A 28 -8.02 24.40 1.65
CA ALA A 28 -9.15 25.32 1.84
C ALA A 28 -10.44 24.92 1.06
N GLY A 29 -10.46 23.77 0.38
CA GLY A 29 -11.61 23.33 -0.41
C GLY A 29 -11.61 21.85 -0.81
N HIS A 30 -10.74 21.03 -0.22
CA HIS A 30 -10.77 19.58 -0.38
C HIS A 30 -11.27 18.97 0.92
N ASP A 31 -12.31 18.15 0.83
CA ASP A 31 -12.83 17.37 1.95
C ASP A 31 -11.96 16.11 2.08
N ASP A 32 -10.95 16.18 2.97
CA ASP A 32 -10.01 15.08 3.21
C ASP A 32 -10.74 13.79 3.65
N ALA A 33 -11.89 13.90 4.32
CA ALA A 33 -12.67 12.74 4.74
C ALA A 33 -13.38 12.08 3.54
N TYR A 34 -13.96 12.88 2.65
CA TYR A 34 -14.53 12.39 1.41
C TYR A 34 -13.48 11.74 0.51
N GLU A 35 -12.31 12.36 0.36
CA GLU A 35 -11.21 11.83 -0.45
C GLU A 35 -10.68 10.51 0.13
N ALA A 36 -10.52 10.41 1.46
CA ALA A 36 -10.15 9.17 2.12
C ALA A 36 -11.20 8.07 1.92
N ALA A 37 -12.50 8.39 2.09
CA ALA A 37 -13.59 7.45 1.88
C ALA A 37 -13.65 6.94 0.44
N LYS A 38 -13.39 7.81 -0.55
CA LYS A 38 -13.32 7.43 -1.96
C LYS A 38 -12.23 6.38 -2.20
N TRP A 39 -11.01 6.63 -1.72
CA TRP A 39 -9.90 5.68 -1.87
C TRP A 39 -10.14 4.39 -1.10
N GLU A 40 -10.76 4.45 0.08
CA GLU A 40 -11.20 3.26 0.81
C GLU A 40 -12.12 2.37 -0.05
N LYS A 41 -13.12 2.96 -0.71
CA LYS A 41 -14.04 2.20 -1.59
C LYS A 41 -13.32 1.62 -2.80
N ILE A 42 -12.41 2.37 -3.42
CA ILE A 42 -11.60 1.88 -4.54
C ILE A 42 -10.73 0.70 -4.09
N THR A 43 -10.12 0.79 -2.91
CA THR A 43 -9.32 -0.31 -2.34
C THR A 43 -10.18 -1.54 -2.07
N TYR A 44 -11.37 -1.41 -1.49
CA TYR A 44 -12.27 -2.54 -1.29
C TYR A 44 -12.70 -3.18 -2.62
N LEU A 45 -12.97 -2.37 -3.65
CA LEU A 45 -13.25 -2.88 -5.00
C LEU A 45 -12.05 -3.66 -5.55
N GLY A 46 -10.83 -3.15 -5.36
CA GLY A 46 -9.58 -3.81 -5.74
C GLY A 46 -9.37 -5.13 -4.99
N ILE A 47 -9.63 -5.17 -3.68
CA ILE A 47 -9.53 -6.40 -2.87
C ILE A 47 -10.53 -7.44 -3.40
N ALA A 48 -11.79 -7.05 -3.63
CA ALA A 48 -12.81 -7.96 -4.12
C ALA A 48 -12.46 -8.52 -5.52
N SER A 49 -11.99 -7.67 -6.44
CA SER A 49 -11.59 -8.10 -7.78
C SER A 49 -10.36 -9.01 -7.76
N CYS A 50 -9.33 -8.67 -7.00
CA CYS A 50 -8.14 -9.51 -6.84
C CYS A 50 -8.49 -10.86 -6.21
N THR A 51 -9.38 -10.89 -5.22
CA THR A 51 -9.82 -12.14 -4.58
C THR A 51 -10.60 -13.02 -5.57
N ALA A 52 -11.51 -12.44 -6.35
CA ALA A 52 -12.25 -13.17 -7.37
C ALA A 52 -11.33 -13.71 -8.47
N LEU A 53 -10.36 -12.90 -8.92
CA LEU A 53 -9.36 -13.33 -9.90
C LEU A 53 -8.49 -14.45 -9.34
N ALA A 54 -8.04 -14.36 -8.09
CA ALA A 54 -7.31 -15.42 -7.42
C ALA A 54 -8.14 -16.71 -7.38
N ALA A 55 -9.39 -16.65 -6.94
CA ALA A 55 -10.28 -17.81 -6.93
C ALA A 55 -10.40 -18.43 -8.33
N TYR A 56 -10.55 -17.62 -9.39
CA TYR A 56 -10.60 -18.10 -10.77
C TYR A 56 -9.29 -18.77 -11.21
N VAL A 57 -8.14 -18.14 -10.99
CA VAL A 57 -6.83 -18.66 -11.41
C VAL A 57 -6.49 -19.94 -10.66
N LEU A 58 -6.72 -19.98 -9.34
CA LEU A 58 -6.46 -21.15 -8.50
C LEU A 58 -7.48 -22.28 -8.71
N SER A 59 -8.67 -21.99 -9.25
CA SER A 59 -9.65 -23.05 -9.58
C SER A 59 -9.22 -23.93 -10.75
N LYS A 60 -8.24 -23.49 -11.55
CA LYS A 60 -7.71 -24.26 -12.66
C LYS A 60 -6.52 -25.10 -12.19
N GLY A 61 -6.42 -26.32 -12.71
CA GLY A 61 -5.22 -27.13 -12.55
C GLY A 61 -4.01 -26.48 -13.24
N HIS A 62 -2.81 -26.71 -12.70
CA HIS A 62 -1.58 -26.33 -13.38
C HIS A 62 -1.22 -27.41 -14.41
N HIS A 63 -1.24 -27.05 -15.70
CA HIS A 63 -0.86 -27.96 -16.78
C HIS A 63 0.67 -28.04 -16.86
N HIS A 64 1.23 -29.18 -16.44
CA HIS A 64 2.56 -29.59 -16.87
C HIS A 64 2.42 -30.24 -18.25
N GLY A 65 3.17 -29.73 -19.23
CA GLY A 65 3.34 -30.44 -20.50
C GLY A 65 4.15 -31.71 -20.30
N GLU A 66 4.20 -32.55 -21.32
CA GLU A 66 5.20 -33.63 -21.36
C GLU A 66 6.60 -33.03 -21.33
N ASP A 67 7.52 -33.71 -20.66
CA ASP A 67 8.91 -33.27 -20.64
C ASP A 67 9.45 -33.25 -22.06
N PRO A 68 10.08 -32.13 -22.49
CA PRO A 68 10.66 -32.06 -23.80
C PRO A 68 11.78 -33.11 -23.93
N PRO A 69 12.06 -33.58 -25.16
CA PRO A 69 13.23 -34.42 -25.40
C PRO A 69 14.50 -33.80 -24.79
N ALA A 70 15.44 -34.66 -24.38
CA ALA A 70 16.71 -34.24 -23.79
C ALA A 70 17.61 -33.54 -24.83
N TYR A 71 17.28 -32.30 -25.16
CA TYR A 71 18.06 -31.50 -26.08
C TYR A 71 19.40 -31.13 -25.44
N PRO A 72 20.51 -31.07 -26.23
CA PRO A 72 21.84 -30.77 -25.69
C PRO A 72 21.96 -29.42 -24.96
N TYR A 73 21.01 -28.51 -25.18
CA TYR A 73 20.96 -27.19 -24.55
C TYR A 73 20.05 -27.11 -23.32
N LEU A 74 19.29 -28.17 -23.01
CA LEU A 74 18.47 -28.28 -21.81
C LEU A 74 19.23 -29.05 -20.74
N HIS A 75 18.95 -28.74 -19.47
CA HIS A 75 19.57 -29.40 -18.31
C HIS A 75 21.13 -29.45 -18.33
N ILE A 76 21.79 -28.50 -18.99
CA ILE A 76 23.26 -28.40 -18.98
C ILE A 76 23.74 -28.10 -17.55
N ARG A 77 24.66 -28.91 -17.03
CA ARG A 77 25.36 -28.67 -15.77
C ARG A 77 26.87 -28.76 -15.97
N ASN A 78 27.53 -27.59 -15.99
CA ASN A 78 29.00 -27.50 -16.04
C ASN A 78 29.65 -27.70 -14.65
N LYS A 79 28.88 -27.45 -13.58
CA LYS A 79 29.26 -27.65 -12.18
C LYS A 79 28.02 -28.10 -11.43
N GLU A 80 28.19 -29.07 -10.55
CA GLU A 80 27.14 -29.53 -9.65
C GLU A 80 26.65 -28.42 -8.71
N PHE A 81 25.35 -28.47 -8.37
CA PHE A 81 24.82 -27.59 -7.35
C PHE A 81 25.30 -28.01 -5.95
N PRO A 82 25.33 -27.08 -4.98
CA PRO A 82 25.73 -27.40 -3.60
C PRO A 82 24.88 -28.48 -2.91
N TRP A 83 23.66 -28.74 -3.39
CA TRP A 83 22.71 -29.70 -2.81
C TRP A 83 22.51 -30.97 -3.64
N GLY A 84 23.26 -31.15 -4.74
CA GLY A 84 23.21 -32.36 -5.57
C GLY A 84 22.83 -32.09 -7.03
N PRO A 85 22.56 -33.16 -7.79
CA PRO A 85 22.35 -33.08 -9.25
C PRO A 85 21.00 -32.44 -9.62
N ASP A 86 19.97 -32.63 -8.79
CA ASP A 86 18.60 -32.18 -9.10
C ASP A 86 18.48 -30.66 -9.03
N GLY A 87 17.82 -30.08 -10.05
CA GLY A 87 17.40 -28.68 -10.01
C GLY A 87 16.35 -28.41 -8.93
N LEU A 88 16.30 -27.17 -8.46
CA LEU A 88 15.37 -26.76 -7.41
C LEU A 88 13.89 -26.95 -7.80
N PHE A 89 13.60 -26.92 -9.10
CA PHE A 89 12.25 -27.03 -9.66
C PHE A 89 12.10 -28.22 -10.62
N GLU A 90 13.09 -29.09 -10.70
CA GLU A 90 13.05 -30.30 -11.53
C GLU A 90 12.44 -31.45 -10.73
N VAL A 91 11.82 -32.41 -11.42
CA VAL A 91 11.38 -33.66 -10.79
C VAL A 91 12.62 -34.41 -10.31
N LYS A 92 12.63 -34.81 -9.05
CA LYS A 92 13.79 -35.50 -8.46
C LYS A 92 13.91 -36.91 -9.00
N HIS A 93 15.14 -37.32 -9.30
CA HIS A 93 15.42 -38.63 -9.89
C HIS A 93 15.08 -39.81 -8.96
N ASN A 94 14.92 -39.57 -7.66
CA ASN A 94 14.60 -40.59 -6.65
C ASN A 94 13.09 -40.67 -6.31
N GLU A 95 12.26 -39.78 -6.86
CA GLU A 95 10.81 -39.87 -6.73
C GLU A 95 10.31 -40.81 -7.82
N GLY A 96 10.59 -42.10 -7.59
CA GLY A 96 10.21 -43.19 -8.46
C GLY A 96 8.70 -43.24 -8.67
N HIS A 97 8.34 -43.48 -9.93
CA HIS A 97 7.07 -44.07 -10.32
C HIS A 97 7.14 -45.60 -10.15
#